data_AF-A0A5N5L840-F1
#
_entry.id   AF-A0A5N5L840-F1
#
_cell.length_a   1.000
_cell.length_b   1.000
_cell.length_c   1.000
_cell.angle_alpha   90.00
_cell.angle_beta   90.00
_cell.angle_gamma   90.00
#
_symmetry.space_group_name_H-M   'P 1'
#
loop_
_entity.id
_entity.type
_entity.pdbx_description
1 polymer ?
#
loop_
_entity_poly.entity_id
_entity_poly.type
_entity_poly.pdbx_seq_one_letter_code
_entity_poly.pdbx_strand_id
1 'polypeptide(L)'
;MSGYFMQSMLSNRSYSSFVSMDDWRSYPKLSLNFLPDRVEIQASTNQGILLCRTIHPRYYVCKPTTQQWQKIPNPKTRYHTLATGMIVIGSNPLHYKIVRFSQPRFRCHDKEFYRYYRVRCELFDSKTWMWRQLDEVKLPNHGSFSRKPAVSVSGSLHWLTYVENNIFAFHVNKESYSMFSIPLSDSEDDKGKDIELVEYMGKLAITCIGKDKSYMELWVMKNYGEIEWNKRYKINIEAFRKEPYTRPVAFYNADIVLMKELDHRVTFFNFKNGSTDRLSLENELNHGCFRFQSDFEPSDLTGGFALKHPQVFTYRNCWMKIWDIFWYEVLTLRQKRPAFPTLKIVTSCMFQKPVRTNIEALADSMYEKPALLYHLWCHDPMIKREGYKEEEGMGKYGIGCVLSFPSQNSLTLHHNQQAPPSLSFTMVLSSLLSKPCISLLTSKPFPDNKNNKLSPTSFTLYSSLKTNGIALHKSGLIPFAATFLVFSDYMKNSILLSALSHAGVIYIMTHDSIGPGEDGPTHQPVEQLAGLRAVPRLLVFRPADGNETAGAYRVAIEDRDAPRIIALSRQKVAANLEGTSAYEVEKGGYIISDNSGKSLPDIILISTGSEPCLCEESPKMLRKEGRKVRLVSLVF
;
A
#
# COMPACT_ATOMS: atom_id res chain seq x y z
N MET A 1 0.08 2.37 29.14
CA MET A 1 0.49 1.04 29.64
C MET A 1 2.00 0.91 29.54
N SER A 2 2.67 0.43 30.59
CA SER A 2 4.12 0.21 30.62
C SER A 2 4.46 -1.16 31.20
N GLY A 3 5.42 -1.86 30.59
CA GLY A 3 5.87 -3.16 31.07
C GLY A 3 6.81 -3.84 30.08
N TYR A 4 6.87 -5.17 30.16
CA TYR A 4 7.77 -5.98 29.36
C TYR A 4 7.05 -7.18 28.77
N PHE A 5 7.33 -7.50 27.51
CA PHE A 5 7.03 -8.82 26.97
C PHE A 5 8.21 -9.76 27.26
N MET A 6 7.94 -10.78 28.06
CA MET A 6 8.89 -11.82 28.43
C MET A 6 8.70 -13.00 27.48
N GLN A 7 9.73 -13.32 26.69
CA GLN A 7 9.67 -14.36 25.67
C GLN A 7 10.43 -15.62 26.04
N SER A 8 9.71 -16.74 25.98
CA SER A 8 10.18 -18.10 26.17
C SER A 8 10.13 -18.89 24.86
N MET A 9 10.94 -19.95 24.78
CA MET A 9 10.96 -20.85 23.62
C MET A 9 10.93 -22.29 24.11
N LEU A 10 9.94 -23.05 23.66
CA LEU A 10 9.74 -24.47 24.00
C LEU A 10 9.46 -25.24 22.70
N SER A 11 10.21 -26.31 22.44
CA SER A 11 10.01 -27.18 21.27
C SER A 11 9.88 -26.43 19.94
N ASN A 12 10.78 -25.47 19.70
CA ASN A 12 10.77 -24.55 18.54
C ASN A 12 9.54 -23.63 18.42
N ARG A 13 8.78 -23.43 19.51
CA ARG A 13 7.65 -22.50 19.57
C ARG A 13 7.95 -21.39 20.57
N SER A 14 7.70 -20.15 20.16
CA SER A 14 7.86 -18.98 21.02
C SER A 14 6.56 -18.69 21.77
N TYR A 15 6.68 -18.38 23.05
CA TYR A 15 5.59 -17.92 23.92
C TYR A 15 5.97 -16.56 24.49
N SER A 16 5.01 -15.66 24.62
CA SER A 16 5.24 -14.31 25.15
C SER A 16 4.21 -13.97 26.21
N SER A 17 4.68 -13.56 27.39
CA SER A 17 3.85 -13.11 28.49
C SER A 17 4.16 -11.65 28.79
N PHE A 18 3.14 -10.80 28.86
CA PHE A 18 3.31 -9.43 29.31
C PHE A 18 3.40 -9.39 30.84
N VAL A 19 4.34 -8.60 31.36
CA VAL A 19 4.52 -8.37 32.80
C VAL A 19 4.59 -6.87 33.08
N SER A 20 3.87 -6.41 34.09
CA SER A 20 3.87 -5.04 34.58
C SER A 20 3.65 -5.01 36.08
N MET A 21 4.13 -3.97 36.75
CA MET A 21 3.79 -3.71 38.16
C MET A 21 2.36 -3.15 38.29
N ASP A 22 1.83 -2.56 37.22
CA ASP A 22 0.50 -1.94 37.17
C ASP A 22 -0.62 -2.98 36.94
N ASP A 23 -0.25 -4.26 36.76
CA ASP A 23 -1.06 -5.33 36.17
C ASP A 23 -2.10 -5.96 37.12
N TRP A 24 -2.18 -5.54 38.39
CA TRP A 24 -3.13 -6.12 39.35
C TRP A 24 -4.57 -5.58 39.24
N ARG A 25 -4.81 -4.55 38.41
CA ARG A 25 -6.14 -3.89 38.30
C ARG A 25 -6.69 -3.73 36.89
N SER A 26 -5.99 -4.16 35.84
CA SER A 26 -6.31 -3.77 34.46
C SER A 26 -6.57 -4.97 33.56
N TYR A 27 -7.84 -5.39 33.43
CA TYR A 27 -8.26 -6.28 32.35
C TYR A 27 -8.40 -5.49 31.03
N PRO A 28 -8.05 -6.05 29.85
CA PRO A 28 -7.51 -7.39 29.61
C PRO A 28 -5.97 -7.42 29.53
N LYS A 29 -5.39 -8.54 30.01
CA LYS A 29 -3.96 -8.85 29.93
C LYS A 29 -3.47 -8.78 28.48
N LEU A 30 -2.46 -7.95 28.19
CA LEU A 30 -1.90 -7.80 26.84
C LEU A 30 -1.38 -9.14 26.31
N SER A 31 -1.79 -9.52 25.10
CA SER A 31 -1.38 -10.77 24.45
C SER A 31 -1.11 -10.56 22.97
N LEU A 32 -0.40 -11.51 22.34
CA LEU A 32 -0.13 -11.54 20.90
C LEU A 32 -1.06 -12.49 20.14
N ASN A 33 -2.13 -12.99 20.78
CA ASN A 33 -3.02 -14.00 20.22
C ASN A 33 -3.89 -13.48 19.06
N PHE A 34 -3.97 -12.16 18.89
CA PHE A 34 -4.67 -11.53 17.76
C PHE A 34 -3.90 -11.65 16.43
N LEU A 35 -2.64 -12.08 16.46
CA LEU A 35 -1.84 -12.32 15.26
C LEU A 35 -2.22 -13.67 14.61
N PRO A 36 -2.17 -13.77 13.27
CA PRO A 36 -2.65 -14.95 12.55
C PRO A 36 -1.79 -16.21 12.75
N ASP A 37 -0.53 -16.04 13.13
CA ASP A 37 0.44 -17.10 13.35
C ASP A 37 1.05 -16.95 14.75
N ARG A 38 1.56 -18.04 15.34
CA ARG A 38 2.43 -17.93 16.52
C ARG A 38 3.74 -17.23 16.14
N VAL A 39 4.08 -16.18 16.88
CA VAL A 39 5.22 -15.32 16.57
C VAL A 39 6.27 -15.28 17.67
N GLU A 40 7.51 -15.12 17.23
CA GLU A 40 8.66 -14.70 18.03
C GLU A 40 8.79 -13.17 17.94
N ILE A 41 9.07 -12.48 19.05
CA ILE A 41 9.31 -11.04 19.04
C ILE A 41 10.78 -10.86 18.66
N GLN A 42 11.06 -10.01 17.68
CA GLN A 42 12.42 -9.74 17.21
C GLN A 42 12.94 -8.40 17.72
N ALA A 43 12.06 -7.41 17.87
CA ALA A 43 12.41 -6.10 18.37
C ALA A 43 11.18 -5.40 18.97
N SER A 44 11.42 -4.47 19.89
CA SER A 44 10.38 -3.61 20.47
C SER A 44 10.83 -2.15 20.46
N THR A 45 9.86 -1.25 20.60
CA THR A 45 10.07 0.20 20.60
C THR A 45 9.35 0.85 21.77
N ASN A 46 9.81 2.05 22.15
CA ASN A 46 9.24 2.81 23.26
C ASN A 46 7.88 3.46 22.92
N GLN A 47 7.44 3.47 21.65
CA GLN A 47 6.08 3.88 21.24
C GLN A 47 5.12 2.69 21.04
N GLY A 48 5.44 1.52 21.59
CA GLY A 48 4.44 0.44 21.68
C GLY A 48 4.29 -0.40 20.42
N ILE A 49 5.30 -0.36 19.54
CA ILE A 49 5.32 -1.14 18.31
C ILE A 49 6.30 -2.29 18.47
N LEU A 50 5.84 -3.48 18.10
CA LEU A 50 6.63 -4.71 18.11
C LEU A 50 6.88 -5.20 16.69
N LEU A 51 8.07 -5.74 16.48
CA LEU A 51 8.39 -6.54 15.30
C LEU A 51 8.36 -8.01 15.68
N CYS A 52 7.57 -8.77 14.94
CA CYS A 52 7.32 -10.18 15.18
C CYS A 52 7.71 -11.01 13.94
N ARG A 53 8.17 -12.24 14.16
CA ARG A 53 8.59 -13.17 13.10
C ARG A 53 8.04 -14.56 13.39
N THR A 54 7.57 -15.27 12.39
CA THR A 54 7.15 -16.67 12.55
C THR A 54 8.27 -17.65 12.17
N ILE A 55 8.05 -18.93 12.48
CA ILE A 55 8.98 -20.04 12.13
C ILE A 55 9.30 -20.05 10.63
N HIS A 56 8.27 -19.92 9.78
CA HIS A 56 8.43 -19.69 8.35
C HIS A 56 8.58 -18.20 8.11
N PRO A 57 9.76 -17.67 7.75
CA PRO A 57 10.13 -16.27 7.95
C PRO A 57 9.11 -15.30 7.35
N ARG A 58 8.08 -14.94 8.12
CA ARG A 58 7.07 -13.92 7.84
C ARG A 58 7.21 -12.89 8.93
N TYR A 59 7.35 -11.64 8.56
CA TYR A 59 7.50 -10.55 9.50
C TYR A 59 6.19 -9.77 9.63
N TYR A 60 5.82 -9.48 10.86
CA TYR A 60 4.65 -8.69 11.24
C TYR A 60 5.10 -7.52 12.11
N VAL A 61 4.52 -6.36 11.89
CA VAL A 61 4.61 -5.23 12.81
C VAL A 61 3.26 -5.11 13.50
N CYS A 62 3.23 -4.96 14.82
CA CYS A 62 1.97 -4.90 15.57
C CYS A 62 2.02 -3.91 16.74
N LYS A 63 0.84 -3.45 17.13
CA LYS A 63 0.58 -2.65 18.33
C LYS A 63 -0.39 -3.43 19.23
N PRO A 64 0.10 -4.16 20.24
CA PRO A 64 -0.71 -5.01 21.10
C PRO A 64 -1.86 -4.31 21.85
N THR A 65 -1.70 -3.04 22.24
CA THR A 65 -2.74 -2.29 22.97
C THR A 65 -4.00 -2.05 22.14
N THR A 66 -3.84 -1.90 20.82
CA THR A 66 -4.95 -1.65 19.87
C THR A 66 -5.26 -2.87 19.02
N GLN A 67 -4.56 -3.99 19.23
CA GLN A 67 -4.64 -5.23 18.45
C GLN A 67 -4.42 -5.03 16.93
N GLN A 68 -3.78 -3.92 16.54
CA GLN A 68 -3.45 -3.64 15.14
C GLN A 68 -2.21 -4.43 14.74
N TRP A 69 -2.19 -4.93 13.50
CA TRP A 69 -1.00 -5.54 12.92
C TRP A 69 -0.96 -5.36 11.40
N GLN A 70 0.24 -5.41 10.85
CA GLN A 70 0.48 -5.39 9.43
C GLN A 70 1.60 -6.36 9.07
N LYS A 71 1.41 -7.11 7.97
CA LYS A 71 2.47 -7.94 7.40
C LYS A 71 3.43 -7.08 6.58
N ILE A 72 4.73 -7.17 6.86
CA ILE A 72 5.76 -6.50 6.06
C ILE A 72 6.35 -7.48 5.03
N PRO A 73 6.90 -6.99 3.91
CA PRO A 73 7.61 -7.82 2.95
C PRO A 73 8.73 -8.58 3.63
N ASN A 74 8.97 -9.82 3.19
CA ASN A 74 10.08 -10.57 3.73
C ASN A 74 11.41 -10.08 3.16
N PRO A 75 12.45 -9.93 3.98
CA PRO A 75 13.80 -9.70 3.48
C PRO A 75 14.27 -10.93 2.68
N LYS A 76 15.36 -10.82 1.93
CA LYS A 76 15.87 -11.94 1.11
C LYS A 76 16.14 -13.15 2.02
N THR A 77 15.28 -14.17 1.95
CA THR A 77 15.19 -15.29 2.91
C THR A 77 16.30 -16.33 2.75
N ARG A 78 17.16 -16.22 1.73
CA ARG A 78 18.31 -17.11 1.54
C ARG A 78 19.41 -16.96 2.60
N TYR A 79 19.35 -15.89 3.40
CA TYR A 79 20.32 -15.54 4.42
C TYR A 79 19.77 -15.78 5.83
N HIS A 80 20.59 -16.33 6.72
CA HIS A 80 20.27 -16.52 8.14
C HIS A 80 20.32 -15.17 8.87
N THR A 81 19.28 -14.82 9.64
CA THR A 81 19.24 -13.59 10.45
C THR A 81 20.12 -13.76 11.68
N LEU A 82 21.07 -12.85 11.89
CA LEU A 82 21.93 -12.80 13.08
C LEU A 82 21.35 -11.91 14.17
N ALA A 83 20.90 -10.72 13.78
CA ALA A 83 20.32 -9.74 14.70
C ALA A 83 19.27 -8.89 13.98
N THR A 84 18.27 -8.44 14.73
CA THR A 84 17.24 -7.51 14.23
C THR A 84 17.03 -6.42 15.27
N GLY A 85 16.73 -5.21 14.83
CA GLY A 85 16.37 -4.09 15.68
C GLY A 85 15.36 -3.20 14.97
N MET A 86 14.59 -2.43 15.74
CA MET A 86 13.57 -1.53 15.21
C MET A 86 13.62 -0.22 15.97
N ILE A 87 13.44 0.89 15.27
CA ILE A 87 13.36 2.22 15.85
C ILE A 87 12.25 3.01 15.18
N VAL A 88 11.52 3.81 15.96
CA VAL A 88 10.55 4.78 15.44
C VAL A 88 11.22 6.13 15.36
N ILE A 89 11.19 6.72 14.18
CA ILE A 89 11.75 8.03 13.82
C ILE A 89 10.71 9.14 14.02
N GLY A 90 9.44 8.86 13.75
CA GLY A 90 8.32 9.80 13.93
C GLY A 90 7.04 9.08 14.31
N SER A 91 6.14 9.73 15.06
CA SER A 91 4.91 9.12 15.59
C SER A 91 3.64 9.50 14.83
N ASN A 92 3.58 10.66 14.16
CA ASN A 92 2.41 11.09 13.39
C ASN A 92 2.81 11.94 12.15
N PRO A 93 2.78 11.39 10.92
CA PRO A 93 2.51 9.98 10.62
C PRO A 93 3.61 9.07 11.19
N LEU A 94 3.22 7.86 11.60
CA LEU A 94 4.15 6.89 12.13
C LEU A 94 5.26 6.58 11.11
N HIS A 95 6.52 6.72 11.48
CA HIS A 95 7.66 6.40 10.64
C HIS A 95 8.65 5.59 11.46
N TYR A 96 8.81 4.33 11.13
CA TYR A 96 9.79 3.44 11.75
C TYR A 96 10.70 2.78 10.71
N LYS A 97 11.88 2.39 11.16
CA LYS A 97 12.86 1.61 10.39
C LYS A 97 13.21 0.32 11.13
N ILE A 98 13.44 -0.74 10.37
CA ILE A 98 13.90 -2.04 10.89
C ILE A 98 15.25 -2.34 10.29
N VAL A 99 16.22 -2.66 11.15
CA VAL A 99 17.56 -3.09 10.75
C VAL A 99 17.66 -4.59 10.94
N ARG A 100 18.14 -5.30 9.92
CA ARG A 100 18.39 -6.73 9.94
C ARG A 100 19.84 -7.00 9.52
N PHE A 101 20.55 -7.72 10.36
CA PHE A 101 21.86 -8.26 10.06
C PHE A 101 21.74 -9.73 9.66
N SER A 102 22.33 -10.12 8.53
CA SER A 102 22.20 -11.49 8.02
C SER A 102 23.47 -12.02 7.35
N GLN A 103 23.58 -13.35 7.28
CA GLN A 103 24.74 -14.03 6.71
C GLN A 103 24.35 -15.20 5.79
N PRO A 104 25.19 -15.58 4.80
CA PRO A 104 24.95 -16.74 3.96
C PRO A 104 24.95 -18.03 4.78
N ARG A 105 24.16 -19.03 4.38
CA ARG A 105 24.13 -20.33 5.07
C ARG A 105 25.38 -21.20 4.85
N PHE A 106 26.17 -20.92 3.81
CA PHE A 106 27.38 -21.67 3.48
C PHE A 106 28.63 -20.82 3.70
N ARG A 107 29.60 -21.38 4.44
CA ARG A 107 30.93 -20.78 4.66
C ARG A 107 31.67 -20.74 3.32
N CYS A 108 32.00 -19.56 2.81
CA CYS A 108 32.87 -19.43 1.65
C CYS A 108 34.33 -19.71 2.06
N HIS A 109 35.09 -20.38 1.20
CA HIS A 109 36.51 -20.70 1.40
C HIS A 109 37.48 -19.53 1.14
N ASP A 110 36.98 -18.29 1.18
CA ASP A 110 37.79 -17.10 0.86
C ASP A 110 38.62 -16.67 2.07
N LYS A 111 39.95 -16.59 1.92
CA LYS A 111 40.90 -16.34 3.02
C LYS A 111 40.72 -14.96 3.67
N GLU A 112 40.27 -13.94 2.93
CA GLU A 112 39.95 -12.61 3.51
C GLU A 112 38.69 -12.63 4.39
N PHE A 113 37.75 -13.54 4.13
CA PHE A 113 36.51 -13.69 4.90
C PHE A 113 36.76 -14.16 6.35
N TYR A 114 37.89 -14.84 6.60
CA TYR A 114 38.24 -15.30 7.94
C TYR A 114 38.75 -14.18 8.86
N ARG A 115 39.29 -13.08 8.29
CA ARG A 115 39.87 -11.98 9.09
C ARG A 115 38.82 -10.96 9.54
N TYR A 116 37.76 -10.77 8.75
CA TYR A 116 36.60 -9.93 9.08
C TYR A 116 35.32 -10.67 8.71
N TYR A 117 34.49 -10.99 9.71
CA TYR A 117 33.21 -11.65 9.50
C TYR A 117 32.26 -10.64 8.86
N ARG A 118 32.12 -10.70 7.54
CA ARG A 118 31.27 -9.76 6.79
C ARG A 118 29.81 -10.12 7.00
N VAL A 119 29.06 -9.18 7.56
CA VAL A 119 27.64 -9.32 7.81
C VAL A 119 26.89 -8.36 6.90
N ARG A 120 25.87 -8.88 6.22
CA ARG A 120 24.99 -8.07 5.40
C ARG A 120 24.08 -7.25 6.29
N CYS A 121 23.99 -5.95 6.02
CA CYS A 121 23.01 -5.06 6.63
C CYS A 121 21.84 -4.84 5.65
N GLU A 122 20.61 -5.08 6.11
CA GLU A 122 19.37 -4.79 5.39
C GLU A 122 18.51 -3.84 6.23
N LEU A 123 18.04 -2.76 5.62
CA LEU A 123 17.24 -1.74 6.25
C LEU A 123 15.85 -1.71 5.59
N PHE A 124 14.82 -1.93 6.38
CA PHE A 124 13.44 -1.68 5.97
C PHE A 124 13.03 -0.28 6.44
N ASP A 125 12.37 0.46 5.56
CA ASP A 125 11.78 1.77 5.88
C ASP A 125 10.27 1.71 5.65
N SER A 126 9.48 2.04 6.68
CA SER A 126 8.01 2.10 6.58
C SER A 126 7.51 3.14 5.58
N LYS A 127 8.25 4.22 5.31
CA LYS A 127 7.85 5.21 4.28
C LYS A 127 7.85 4.62 2.87
N THR A 128 8.81 3.75 2.57
CA THR A 128 8.95 3.13 1.25
C THR A 128 8.41 1.71 1.19
N TRP A 129 8.15 1.10 2.36
CA TRP A 129 7.68 -0.28 2.54
C TRP A 129 8.53 -1.32 1.83
N MET A 130 9.84 -1.11 1.81
CA MET A 130 10.81 -1.94 1.10
C MET A 130 12.07 -2.14 1.92
N TRP A 131 12.69 -3.30 1.73
CA TRP A 131 14.04 -3.57 2.22
C TRP A 131 15.07 -3.03 1.23
N ARG A 132 16.05 -2.28 1.75
CA ARG A 132 17.26 -1.88 1.03
C ARG A 132 18.47 -2.56 1.67
N GLN A 133 19.35 -3.09 0.84
CA GLN A 133 20.63 -3.59 1.31
C GLN A 133 21.59 -2.40 1.44
N LEU A 134 22.24 -2.29 2.60
CA LEU A 134 23.31 -1.33 2.86
C LEU A 134 24.68 -1.99 2.68
N ASP A 135 25.75 -1.22 2.87
CA ASP A 135 27.11 -1.72 2.88
C ASP A 135 27.31 -2.82 3.93
N GLU A 136 28.19 -3.76 3.60
CA GLU A 136 28.52 -4.87 4.50
C GLU A 136 29.25 -4.35 5.73
N VAL A 137 28.81 -4.84 6.89
CA VAL A 137 29.43 -4.53 8.18
C VAL A 137 30.53 -5.54 8.44
N LYS A 138 31.71 -5.04 8.81
CA LYS A 138 32.85 -5.88 9.21
C LYS A 138 32.83 -6.05 10.72
N LEU A 139 32.60 -7.27 11.18
CA LEU A 139 32.80 -7.64 12.59
C LEU A 139 34.21 -8.22 12.78
N PRO A 140 34.98 -7.76 13.80
CA PRO A 140 36.30 -8.31 14.08
C PRO A 140 36.22 -9.77 14.58
N ASN A 141 37.28 -10.55 14.34
CA ASN A 141 37.61 -11.79 15.06
C ASN A 141 36.46 -12.81 15.23
N HIS A 142 35.77 -13.18 14.14
CA HIS A 142 34.64 -14.12 14.18
C HIS A 142 33.46 -13.70 15.08
N GLY A 143 33.37 -12.41 15.41
CA GLY A 143 32.32 -11.86 16.25
C GLY A 143 30.92 -12.11 15.67
N SER A 144 30.02 -12.65 16.51
CA SER A 144 28.58 -12.67 16.27
C SER A 144 27.90 -11.72 17.25
N PHE A 145 26.73 -11.22 16.85
CA PHE A 145 25.84 -10.55 17.78
C PHE A 145 25.37 -11.51 18.88
N SER A 146 25.20 -10.99 20.09
CA SER A 146 24.47 -11.65 21.15
C SER A 146 23.03 -11.92 20.72
N ARG A 147 22.43 -13.03 21.19
CA ARG A 147 21.01 -13.37 20.91
C ARG A 147 20.02 -12.40 21.59
N LYS A 148 20.52 -11.47 22.40
CA LYS A 148 19.74 -10.48 23.12
C LYS A 148 19.15 -9.41 22.17
N PRO A 149 17.97 -8.88 22.51
CA PRO A 149 17.35 -7.84 21.71
C PRO A 149 18.19 -6.56 21.70
N ALA A 150 18.04 -5.77 20.65
CA ALA A 150 18.71 -4.48 20.51
C ALA A 150 18.23 -3.48 21.57
N VAL A 151 19.14 -2.68 22.11
CA VAL A 151 18.79 -1.55 22.97
C VAL A 151 18.75 -0.26 22.13
N SER A 152 17.57 0.37 22.06
CA SER A 152 17.35 1.61 21.31
C SER A 152 17.51 2.83 22.22
N VAL A 153 18.57 3.61 22.01
CA VAL A 153 18.86 4.84 22.76
C VAL A 153 19.43 5.90 21.82
N SER A 154 19.04 7.16 21.99
CA SER A 154 19.60 8.32 21.26
C SER A 154 19.58 8.18 19.73
N GLY A 155 18.56 7.53 19.16
CA GLY A 155 18.45 7.34 17.71
C GLY A 155 19.29 6.18 17.14
N SER A 156 19.93 5.39 18.00
CA SER A 156 20.82 4.29 17.60
C SER A 156 20.44 2.98 18.27
N LEU A 157 20.72 1.88 17.56
CA LEU A 157 20.47 0.52 18.02
C LEU A 157 21.77 -0.12 18.47
N HIS A 158 21.76 -0.73 19.65
CA HIS A 158 22.97 -1.26 20.28
C HIS A 158 22.85 -2.75 20.56
N TRP A 159 23.92 -3.49 20.29
CA TRP A 159 24.05 -4.91 20.59
C TRP A 159 25.39 -5.19 21.26
N LEU A 160 25.41 -6.20 22.13
CA LEU A 160 26.66 -6.79 22.59
C LEU A 160 27.18 -7.79 21.55
N THR A 161 28.49 -7.78 21.34
CA THR A 161 29.20 -8.78 20.54
C THR A 161 29.71 -9.92 21.43
N TYR A 162 29.67 -11.16 20.95
CA TYR A 162 29.92 -12.35 21.77
C TYR A 162 31.39 -12.56 22.18
N VAL A 163 32.34 -12.12 21.34
CA VAL A 163 33.76 -12.51 21.49
C VAL A 163 34.55 -11.51 22.33
N GLU A 164 34.33 -10.22 22.14
CA GLU A 164 35.13 -9.15 22.78
C GLU A 164 34.29 -8.30 23.74
N ASN A 165 33.02 -8.66 23.96
CA ASN A 165 32.03 -7.88 24.71
C ASN A 165 31.93 -6.41 24.26
N ASN A 166 32.36 -6.08 23.05
CA ASN A 166 32.23 -4.74 22.48
C ASN A 166 30.76 -4.41 22.23
N ILE A 167 30.42 -3.13 22.34
CA ILE A 167 29.12 -2.61 21.97
C ILE A 167 29.17 -2.24 20.48
N PHE A 168 28.34 -2.91 19.71
CA PHE A 168 28.07 -2.53 18.33
C PHE A 168 26.89 -1.54 18.31
N ALA A 169 27.12 -0.34 17.79
CA ALA A 169 26.11 0.70 17.64
C ALA A 169 25.82 0.96 16.17
N PHE A 170 24.56 0.83 15.76
CA PHE A 170 24.10 1.19 14.42
C PHE A 170 23.30 2.50 14.48
N HIS A 171 23.82 3.53 13.81
CA HIS A 171 23.23 4.87 13.73
C HIS A 171 22.22 4.91 12.59
N VAL A 172 20.95 4.68 12.90
CA VAL A 172 19.90 4.46 11.88
C VAL A 172 19.70 5.67 10.95
N ASN A 173 19.92 6.89 11.44
CA ASN A 173 19.79 8.12 10.65
C ASN A 173 20.99 8.37 9.73
N LYS A 174 22.21 8.02 10.19
CA LYS A 174 23.45 8.16 9.42
C LYS A 174 23.75 6.95 8.53
N GLU A 175 23.03 5.85 8.76
CA GLU A 175 23.22 4.56 8.09
C GLU A 175 24.66 4.05 8.22
N SER A 176 25.29 4.38 9.35
CA SER A 176 26.65 4.01 9.70
C SER A 176 26.68 3.20 10.99
N TYR A 177 27.80 2.56 11.26
CA TYR A 177 28.01 1.85 12.51
C TYR A 177 29.30 2.33 13.18
N SER A 178 29.32 2.21 14.51
CA SER A 178 30.51 2.38 15.33
C SER A 178 30.57 1.23 16.32
N MET A 179 31.78 0.94 16.79
CA MET A 179 31.99 -0.08 17.79
C MET A 179 32.91 0.48 18.85
N PHE A 180 32.60 0.20 20.11
CA PHE A 180 33.38 0.70 21.23
C PHE A 180 33.37 -0.30 22.38
N SER A 181 34.45 -0.24 23.14
CA SER A 181 34.67 -1.12 24.28
C SER A 181 33.78 -0.73 25.45
N ILE A 182 33.42 -1.74 26.22
CA ILE A 182 32.72 -1.56 27.49
C ILE A 182 33.65 -0.94 28.53
N PRO A 183 33.12 -0.25 29.56
CA PRO A 183 33.93 0.44 30.58
C PRO A 183 34.63 -0.50 31.57
N LEU A 184 34.75 -1.80 31.27
CA LEU A 184 35.40 -2.78 32.14
C LEU A 184 36.88 -2.87 31.76
N SER A 185 37.75 -2.61 32.73
CA SER A 185 39.22 -2.65 32.63
C SER A 185 39.76 -4.06 32.34
N ASP A 186 40.91 -4.15 31.66
CA ASP A 186 41.71 -5.36 31.33
C ASP A 186 42.14 -6.23 32.54
N SER A 187 41.20 -6.64 33.40
CA SER A 187 41.48 -7.61 34.45
C SER A 187 41.28 -9.02 33.87
N GLU A 188 42.26 -9.90 34.04
CA GLU A 188 42.20 -11.30 33.59
C GLU A 188 40.99 -12.08 34.16
N ASP A 189 40.30 -11.49 35.15
CA ASP A 189 39.11 -11.99 35.83
C ASP A 189 37.77 -11.78 35.07
N ASP A 190 37.78 -11.08 33.93
CA ASP A 190 36.55 -10.75 33.18
C ASP A 190 35.95 -11.92 32.39
N LYS A 191 36.65 -13.05 32.29
CA LYS A 191 36.09 -14.31 31.78
C LYS A 191 35.09 -14.87 32.79
N GLY A 192 33.83 -14.44 32.68
CA GLY A 192 32.70 -14.99 33.46
C GLY A 192 31.76 -13.98 34.12
N LYS A 193 31.88 -12.67 33.84
CA LYS A 193 30.88 -11.69 34.30
C LYS A 193 29.63 -11.76 33.42
N ASP A 194 28.46 -11.86 34.05
CA ASP A 194 27.17 -11.74 33.35
C ASP A 194 26.94 -10.25 33.04
N ILE A 195 27.19 -9.88 31.78
CA ILE A 195 27.04 -8.51 31.25
C ILE A 195 25.74 -8.44 30.44
N GLU A 196 24.90 -7.48 30.77
CA GLU A 196 23.66 -7.20 30.03
C GLU A 196 23.63 -5.71 29.66
N LEU A 197 23.26 -5.45 28.41
CA LEU A 197 23.06 -4.11 27.88
C LEU A 197 21.60 -3.72 28.10
N VAL A 198 21.36 -2.57 28.70
CA VAL A 198 20.03 -2.11 29.09
C VAL A 198 19.85 -0.62 28.78
N GLU A 199 18.60 -0.19 28.71
CA GLU A 199 18.25 1.23 28.72
C GLU A 199 17.90 1.63 30.16
N TYR A 200 18.48 2.73 30.63
CA TYR A 200 18.23 3.29 31.95
C TYR A 200 18.03 4.80 31.85
N MET A 201 16.81 5.26 32.16
CA MET A 201 16.44 6.69 32.16
C MET A 201 16.75 7.40 30.83
N GLY A 202 16.48 6.73 29.71
CA GLY A 202 16.73 7.21 28.35
C GLY A 202 18.19 7.15 27.92
N LYS A 203 19.09 6.57 28.73
CA LYS A 203 20.52 6.44 28.44
C LYS A 203 20.92 4.98 28.26
N LEU A 204 22.00 4.77 27.52
CA LEU A 204 22.60 3.46 27.36
C LEU A 204 23.29 3.09 28.67
N ALA A 205 23.02 1.89 29.17
CA ALA A 205 23.59 1.42 30.40
C ALA A 205 23.99 -0.06 30.31
N ILE A 206 24.89 -0.46 31.18
CA ILE A 206 25.37 -1.85 31.29
C ILE A 206 25.19 -2.27 32.74
N THR A 207 24.67 -3.48 32.92
CA THR A 207 24.66 -4.15 34.21
C THR A 207 25.67 -5.28 34.21
N CYS A 208 26.50 -5.33 35.24
CA CYS A 208 27.50 -6.38 35.41
C CYS A 208 27.31 -7.05 36.76
N ILE A 209 27.20 -8.38 36.77
CA ILE A 209 27.27 -9.17 38.01
C ILE A 209 28.68 -9.77 38.16
N GLY A 210 29.28 -9.61 39.33
CA GLY A 210 30.56 -10.24 39.69
C GLY A 210 30.43 -11.75 39.90
N LYS A 211 31.55 -12.49 39.84
CA LYS A 211 31.57 -13.96 40.00
C LYS A 211 30.95 -14.44 41.33
N ASP A 212 31.06 -13.64 42.38
CA ASP A 212 30.54 -13.91 43.72
C ASP A 212 29.01 -13.69 43.85
N LYS A 213 28.38 -13.09 42.83
CA LYS A 213 26.94 -12.77 42.76
C LYS A 213 26.42 -12.01 43.99
N SER A 214 27.28 -11.24 44.66
CA SER A 214 26.92 -10.46 45.85
C SER A 214 26.44 -9.06 45.49
N TYR A 215 26.99 -8.47 44.43
CA TYR A 215 26.59 -7.16 43.93
C TYR A 215 26.44 -7.12 42.41
N MET A 216 25.61 -6.18 41.97
CA MET A 216 25.44 -5.78 40.58
C MET A 216 25.91 -4.34 40.43
N GLU A 217 26.69 -4.07 39.39
CA GLU A 217 27.12 -2.71 39.05
C GLU A 217 26.29 -2.16 37.90
N LEU A 218 25.83 -0.91 38.03
CA LEU A 218 25.18 -0.18 36.95
C LEU A 218 26.12 0.91 36.42
N TRP A 219 26.54 0.76 35.17
CA TRP A 219 27.33 1.73 34.44
C TRP A 219 26.44 2.45 33.44
N VAL A 220 26.37 3.78 33.49
CA VAL A 220 25.51 4.59 32.63
C VAL A 220 26.38 5.46 31.74
N MET A 221 26.09 5.47 30.44
CA MET A 221 26.75 6.32 29.47
C MET A 221 26.45 7.79 29.78
N LYS A 222 27.49 8.56 30.08
CA LYS A 222 27.40 10.00 30.40
C LYS A 222 27.47 10.83 29.14
N ASN A 223 28.51 10.62 28.32
CA ASN A 223 28.70 11.29 27.05
C ASN A 223 28.81 10.25 25.93
N TYR A 224 27.84 10.27 25.03
CA TYR A 224 27.80 9.33 23.91
C TYR A 224 28.90 9.61 22.87
N GLY A 225 29.28 10.89 22.67
CA GLY A 225 30.28 11.28 21.67
C GLY A 225 31.72 10.92 22.07
N GLU A 226 32.04 11.10 23.35
CA GLU A 226 33.37 10.79 23.92
C GLU A 226 33.46 9.37 24.49
N ILE A 227 32.34 8.63 24.49
CA ILE A 227 32.26 7.26 25.02
C ILE A 227 32.65 7.22 26.51
N GLU A 228 32.13 8.20 27.26
CA GLU A 228 32.39 8.34 28.69
C GLU A 228 31.32 7.62 29.51
N TRP A 229 31.74 6.70 30.39
CA TRP A 229 30.87 5.94 31.28
C TRP A 229 31.00 6.40 32.73
N ASN A 230 29.89 6.39 33.45
CA ASN A 230 29.88 6.66 34.89
C ASN A 230 29.30 5.45 35.65
N LYS A 231 30.04 4.97 36.66
CA LYS A 231 29.54 3.96 37.58
C LYS A 231 28.54 4.61 38.54
N ARG A 232 27.26 4.29 38.37
CA ARG A 232 26.17 5.00 39.03
C ARG A 232 25.74 4.33 40.34
N TYR A 233 25.64 3.00 40.34
CA TYR A 233 25.26 2.23 41.52
C TYR A 233 26.08 0.95 41.64
N LYS A 234 26.32 0.54 42.90
CA LYS A 234 26.70 -0.81 43.29
C LYS A 234 25.54 -1.35 44.15
N ILE A 235 24.74 -2.22 43.57
CA ILE A 235 23.49 -2.73 44.14
C ILE A 235 23.79 -4.07 44.80
N ASN A 236 23.48 -4.22 46.09
CA ASN A 236 23.57 -5.51 46.78
C ASN A 236 22.44 -6.43 46.27
N ILE A 237 22.81 -7.62 45.80
CA ILE A 237 21.89 -8.67 45.32
C ILE A 237 22.08 -9.99 46.07
N GLU A 238 22.69 -9.97 47.26
CA GLU A 238 22.91 -11.16 48.12
C GLU A 238 21.63 -11.92 48.43
N ALA A 239 20.49 -11.22 48.50
CA ALA A 239 19.16 -11.82 48.66
C ALA A 239 18.87 -12.89 47.58
N PHE A 240 19.47 -12.77 46.40
CA PHE A 240 19.31 -13.69 45.27
C PHE A 240 20.44 -14.73 45.16
N ARG A 241 21.41 -14.74 46.09
CA ARG A 241 22.57 -15.66 46.06
C ARG A 241 22.17 -17.13 46.16
N LYS A 242 21.05 -17.42 46.86
CA LYS A 242 20.50 -18.77 47.02
C LYS A 242 19.79 -19.29 45.76
N GLU A 243 19.41 -18.40 44.85
CA GLU A 243 18.70 -18.73 43.62
C GLU A 243 19.71 -18.83 42.46
N PRO A 244 19.97 -20.02 41.92
CA PRO A 244 20.94 -20.16 40.83
C PRO A 244 20.46 -19.36 39.59
N TYR A 245 21.40 -18.86 38.79
CA TYR A 245 21.15 -18.10 37.54
C TYR A 245 20.26 -16.84 37.61
N THR A 246 20.14 -16.18 38.77
CA THR A 246 19.48 -14.87 38.86
C THR A 246 20.28 -13.79 38.15
N ARG A 247 19.64 -13.03 37.24
CA ARG A 247 20.28 -11.95 36.47
C ARG A 247 19.36 -10.77 36.21
N PRO A 248 19.88 -9.53 36.18
CA PRO A 248 19.14 -8.36 35.71
C PRO A 248 18.87 -8.51 34.22
N VAL A 249 17.69 -8.07 33.79
CA VAL A 249 17.33 -8.10 32.37
C VAL A 249 16.89 -6.74 31.87
N ALA A 250 16.27 -5.92 32.72
CA ALA A 250 15.85 -4.56 32.37
C ALA A 250 15.60 -3.71 33.64
N PHE A 251 15.36 -2.41 33.47
CA PHE A 251 14.94 -1.51 34.52
C PHE A 251 13.52 -1.01 34.28
N TYR A 252 12.59 -1.34 35.18
CA TYR A 252 11.20 -0.87 35.10
C TYR A 252 11.12 0.64 35.29
N ASN A 253 11.87 1.17 36.26
CA ASN A 253 12.05 2.60 36.50
C ASN A 253 13.46 2.86 37.07
N ALA A 254 13.68 4.04 37.67
CA ALA A 254 15.00 4.43 38.18
C ALA A 254 15.51 3.53 39.32
N ASP A 255 14.61 2.87 40.03
CA ASP A 255 14.85 2.23 41.32
C ASP A 255 14.49 0.73 41.32
N ILE A 256 13.77 0.26 40.30
CA ILE A 256 13.28 -1.11 40.19
C ILE A 256 13.97 -1.82 39.03
N VAL A 257 14.72 -2.87 39.36
CA VAL A 257 15.37 -3.78 38.42
C VAL A 257 14.46 -4.98 38.19
N LEU A 258 14.29 -5.37 36.93
CA LEU A 258 13.67 -6.63 36.55
C LEU A 258 14.71 -7.74 36.57
N MET A 259 14.62 -8.59 37.59
CA MET A 259 15.46 -9.78 37.76
C MET A 259 14.76 -10.99 37.16
N LYS A 260 15.50 -11.80 36.42
CA LYS A 260 15.07 -13.12 35.97
C LYS A 260 15.70 -14.18 36.85
N GLU A 261 14.87 -15.07 37.38
CA GLU A 261 15.28 -16.22 38.21
C GLU A 261 15.15 -17.53 37.39
N LEU A 262 15.61 -18.64 37.97
CA LEU A 262 15.25 -19.99 37.49
C LEU A 262 13.76 -20.29 37.79
N ASP A 263 13.24 -21.39 37.23
CA ASP A 263 11.86 -21.84 37.41
C ASP A 263 10.80 -20.85 36.95
N HIS A 264 11.02 -20.21 35.79
CA HIS A 264 10.01 -19.36 35.14
C HIS A 264 9.62 -18.11 35.94
N ARG A 265 10.40 -17.69 36.94
CA ARG A 265 10.09 -16.54 37.80
C ARG A 265 10.77 -15.25 37.33
N VAL A 266 10.03 -14.16 37.47
CA VAL A 266 10.51 -12.79 37.25
C VAL A 266 10.24 -11.98 38.50
N THR A 267 11.23 -11.24 38.96
CA THR A 267 11.17 -10.47 40.21
C THR A 267 11.43 -9.00 39.93
N PHE A 268 10.50 -8.15 40.33
CA PHE A 268 10.72 -6.71 40.40
C PHE A 268 11.41 -6.41 41.73
N PHE A 269 12.69 -6.06 41.67
CA PHE A 269 13.50 -5.75 42.84
C PHE A 269 13.72 -4.24 42.94
N ASN A 270 13.19 -3.64 43.99
CA ASN A 270 13.49 -2.25 44.33
C ASN A 270 14.75 -2.20 45.18
N PHE A 271 15.84 -1.70 44.60
CA PHE A 271 17.14 -1.69 45.28
C PHE A 271 17.33 -0.54 46.26
N LYS A 272 16.37 0.40 46.38
CA LYS A 272 16.42 1.46 47.40
C LYS A 272 15.88 1.00 48.74
N ASN A 273 14.76 0.28 48.74
CA ASN A 273 14.09 -0.19 49.96
C ASN A 273 14.20 -1.71 50.17
N GLY A 274 14.74 -2.45 49.19
CA GLY A 274 14.88 -3.90 49.24
C GLY A 274 13.60 -4.70 48.96
N SER A 275 12.49 -4.04 48.57
CA SER A 275 11.23 -4.74 48.31
C SER A 275 11.31 -5.60 47.05
N THR A 276 10.64 -6.76 47.07
CA THR A 276 10.60 -7.71 45.96
C THR A 276 9.18 -8.12 45.65
N ASP A 277 8.79 -7.99 44.39
CA ASP A 277 7.51 -8.51 43.89
C ASP A 277 7.79 -9.59 42.84
N ARG A 278 7.35 -10.83 43.14
CA ARG A 278 7.64 -12.01 42.32
C ARG A 278 6.43 -12.38 41.47
N LEU A 279 6.68 -12.71 40.21
CA LEU A 279 5.69 -13.16 39.25
C LEU A 279 6.14 -14.48 38.60
N SER A 280 5.29 -15.50 38.68
CA SER A 280 5.51 -16.78 38.01
C SER A 280 4.99 -16.72 36.58
N LEU A 281 5.81 -17.16 35.62
CA LEU A 281 5.44 -17.31 34.22
C LEU A 281 5.13 -18.76 33.89
N GLU A 282 4.36 -18.96 32.83
CA GLU A 282 3.94 -20.30 32.39
C GLU A 282 5.09 -21.13 31.79
N ASN A 283 6.16 -20.50 31.28
CA ASN A 283 7.15 -21.14 30.40
C ASN A 283 8.58 -20.60 30.63
N GLU A 284 9.62 -21.40 30.32
CA GLU A 284 11.01 -21.04 30.62
C GLU A 284 11.47 -19.87 29.77
N LEU A 285 11.81 -18.77 30.43
CA LEU A 285 12.43 -17.65 29.77
C LEU A 285 13.80 -18.06 29.26
N ASN A 286 13.94 -18.18 27.94
CA ASN A 286 15.22 -18.53 27.33
C ASN A 286 15.61 -17.59 26.19
N HIS A 287 14.72 -16.70 25.74
CA HIS A 287 14.91 -16.00 24.47
C HIS A 287 15.08 -14.47 24.57
N GLY A 288 14.22 -13.73 25.29
CA GLY A 288 14.33 -12.28 25.32
C GLY A 288 13.36 -11.56 26.25
N CYS A 289 13.69 -10.31 26.57
CA CYS A 289 12.86 -9.37 27.34
C CYS A 289 12.74 -8.08 26.50
N PHE A 290 11.50 -7.70 26.20
CA PHE A 290 11.20 -6.63 25.26
C PHE A 290 10.46 -5.52 25.99
N ARG A 291 11.09 -4.35 26.15
CA ARG A 291 10.44 -3.17 26.73
C ARG A 291 9.23 -2.80 25.88
N PHE A 292 8.12 -2.52 26.55
CA PHE A 292 6.87 -2.13 25.90
C PHE A 292 6.21 -1.00 26.66
N GLN A 293 6.02 0.13 25.97
CA GLN A 293 5.32 1.27 26.49
C GLN A 293 4.43 1.83 25.39
N SER A 294 3.13 1.94 25.66
CA SER A 294 2.16 2.33 24.64
C SER A 294 0.95 3.00 25.27
N ASP A 295 0.37 3.94 24.52
CA ASP A 295 -1.01 4.37 24.66
C ASP A 295 -1.99 3.33 24.05
N PHE A 296 -3.28 3.62 24.16
CA PHE A 296 -4.37 2.87 23.54
C PHE A 296 -4.88 3.54 22.25
N GLU A 297 -4.16 4.53 21.72
CA GLU A 297 -4.59 5.22 20.50
C GLU A 297 -4.24 4.41 19.25
N PRO A 298 -5.15 4.21 18.30
CA PRO A 298 -4.82 3.56 17.03
C PRO A 298 -3.68 4.27 16.31
N SER A 299 -2.78 3.51 15.70
CA SER A 299 -1.70 4.05 14.88
C SER A 299 -1.68 3.37 13.52
N ASP A 300 -1.50 4.14 12.45
CA ASP A 300 -1.31 3.58 11.11
C ASP A 300 0.06 2.88 11.03
N LEU A 301 0.05 1.57 11.27
CA LEU A 301 1.24 0.71 11.21
C LEU A 301 1.87 0.65 9.83
N THR A 302 1.20 1.15 8.79
CA THR A 302 1.79 1.25 7.46
C THR A 302 2.65 2.50 7.30
N GLY A 303 2.63 3.40 8.29
CA GLY A 303 3.34 4.66 8.25
C GLY A 303 2.92 5.57 7.09
N GLY A 304 1.63 5.54 6.76
CA GLY A 304 1.06 6.19 5.59
C GLY A 304 1.31 5.45 4.27
N PHE A 305 1.98 4.29 4.28
CA PHE A 305 2.24 3.54 3.04
C PHE A 305 0.97 2.93 2.46
N ALA A 306 0.08 2.33 3.27
CA ALA A 306 -1.18 1.78 2.75
C ALA A 306 -2.11 2.89 2.24
N LEU A 307 -2.03 4.08 2.83
CA LEU A 307 -2.72 5.28 2.34
C LEU A 307 -2.14 5.79 1.01
N LYS A 308 -0.82 5.66 0.80
CA LYS A 308 -0.14 6.03 -0.46
C LYS A 308 -0.21 4.96 -1.55
N HIS A 309 -0.37 3.70 -1.15
CA HIS A 309 -0.32 2.52 -1.98
C HIS A 309 -1.29 1.46 -1.40
N PRO A 310 -2.60 1.53 -1.72
CA PRO A 310 -3.55 0.54 -1.24
C PRO A 310 -3.04 -0.85 -1.64
N GLN A 311 -2.82 -1.71 -0.63
CA GLN A 311 -2.32 -3.05 -0.88
C GLN A 311 -3.29 -3.76 -1.82
N VAL A 312 -2.76 -4.26 -2.94
CA VAL A 312 -3.45 -5.23 -3.78
C VAL A 312 -3.74 -6.42 -2.87
N PHE A 313 -5.00 -6.58 -2.46
CA PHE A 313 -5.48 -7.77 -1.77
C PHE A 313 -5.05 -8.97 -2.60
N THR A 314 -4.09 -9.75 -2.09
CA THR A 314 -3.76 -11.04 -2.68
C THR A 314 -5.00 -11.92 -2.57
N TYR A 315 -5.67 -12.16 -3.70
CA TYR A 315 -6.74 -13.13 -3.92
C TYR A 315 -6.30 -14.56 -3.54
N ARG A 316 -6.11 -14.84 -2.25
CA ARG A 316 -5.74 -16.19 -1.78
C ARG A 316 -6.61 -16.75 -0.67
N ASN A 317 -7.54 -15.98 -0.11
CA ASN A 317 -8.44 -16.45 0.95
C ASN A 317 -9.94 -16.47 0.59
N CYS A 318 -10.32 -16.24 -0.68
CA CYS A 318 -11.69 -16.49 -1.15
C CYS A 318 -11.86 -17.86 -1.85
N TRP A 319 -10.80 -18.66 -1.97
CA TRP A 319 -10.82 -19.93 -2.71
C TRP A 319 -11.33 -21.14 -1.91
N MET A 320 -11.70 -20.99 -0.63
CA MET A 320 -12.22 -22.12 0.18
C MET A 320 -13.67 -21.94 0.67
N LYS A 321 -14.48 -21.11 0.00
CA LYS A 321 -15.95 -21.05 0.23
C LYS A 321 -16.78 -21.13 -1.04
N ILE A 322 -16.15 -21.38 -2.19
CA ILE A 322 -16.81 -21.52 -3.50
C ILE A 322 -16.75 -22.99 -4.00
N TRP A 323 -16.11 -23.88 -3.24
CA TRP A 323 -15.97 -25.29 -3.61
C TRP A 323 -17.13 -26.20 -3.16
N ASP A 324 -18.01 -25.75 -2.27
CA ASP A 324 -19.15 -26.56 -1.79
C ASP A 324 -20.46 -26.35 -2.57
N ILE A 325 -20.47 -25.47 -3.58
CA ILE A 325 -21.68 -25.17 -4.38
C ILE A 325 -21.60 -25.80 -5.79
N PHE A 326 -20.44 -26.33 -6.19
CA PHE A 326 -20.22 -26.86 -7.55
C PHE A 326 -20.37 -28.38 -7.71
N TRP A 327 -20.82 -29.08 -6.66
CA TRP A 327 -20.92 -30.56 -6.63
C TRP A 327 -22.37 -31.08 -6.57
N TYR A 328 -23.32 -30.38 -7.20
CA TYR A 328 -24.71 -30.90 -7.31
C TYR A 328 -25.32 -30.89 -8.73
N GLU A 329 -24.58 -30.49 -9.78
CA GLU A 329 -25.12 -30.42 -11.15
C GLU A 329 -24.27 -31.09 -12.25
N VAL A 330 -23.34 -31.99 -11.92
CA VAL A 330 -22.51 -32.70 -12.93
C VAL A 330 -22.58 -34.23 -12.78
N LEU A 331 -23.76 -34.78 -12.51
CA LEU A 331 -23.99 -36.24 -12.48
C LEU A 331 -24.97 -36.79 -13.52
N THR A 332 -25.40 -35.97 -14.48
CA THR A 332 -26.22 -36.42 -15.60
C THR A 332 -25.75 -35.74 -16.87
N LEU A 333 -24.75 -36.36 -17.53
CA LEU A 333 -24.59 -36.43 -19.00
C LEU A 333 -23.12 -36.75 -19.38
N ARG A 334 -22.89 -38.04 -19.64
CA ARG A 334 -22.07 -38.63 -20.72
C ARG A 334 -21.19 -39.79 -20.26
N GLN A 335 -21.76 -40.98 -20.41
CA GLN A 335 -21.04 -42.16 -20.85
C GLN A 335 -20.42 -41.95 -22.26
N LYS A 336 -19.33 -42.71 -22.48
CA LYS A 336 -18.66 -43.09 -23.75
C LYS A 336 -17.43 -42.26 -24.18
N ARG A 337 -16.26 -42.84 -23.86
CA ARG A 337 -14.91 -42.73 -24.48
C ARG A 337 -14.87 -43.45 -25.86
N PRO A 338 -13.71 -43.66 -26.57
CA PRO A 338 -12.33 -43.11 -26.45
C PRO A 338 -11.65 -42.71 -27.80
N ALA A 339 -10.48 -42.02 -27.75
CA ALA A 339 -9.15 -42.52 -28.23
C ALA A 339 -8.12 -41.38 -28.50
N PHE A 340 -6.86 -41.64 -28.08
CA PHE A 340 -5.59 -40.87 -28.19
C PHE A 340 -4.81 -41.22 -29.51
N PRO A 341 -3.53 -40.83 -29.76
CA PRO A 341 -2.67 -39.66 -29.39
C PRO A 341 -1.84 -39.10 -30.59
N THR A 342 -1.13 -37.97 -30.45
CA THR A 342 0.36 -37.88 -30.64
C THR A 342 0.95 -36.48 -30.39
N LEU A 343 2.20 -36.53 -29.91
CA LEU A 343 3.12 -35.48 -29.49
C LEU A 343 4.12 -35.20 -30.63
N LYS A 344 4.55 -33.94 -30.87
CA LYS A 344 5.94 -33.60 -31.28
C LYS A 344 6.23 -32.09 -31.24
N ILE A 345 7.35 -31.77 -30.60
CA ILE A 345 8.10 -30.50 -30.65
C ILE A 345 9.14 -30.63 -31.78
N VAL A 346 9.49 -29.53 -32.48
CA VAL A 346 10.86 -29.11 -32.91
C VAL A 346 10.80 -27.87 -33.82
N THR A 347 11.88 -27.10 -33.73
CA THR A 347 12.23 -25.72 -34.08
C THR A 347 12.57 -25.37 -35.55
N SER A 348 12.51 -24.05 -35.85
CA SER A 348 13.51 -23.24 -36.60
C SER A 348 13.43 -23.02 -38.14
N CYS A 349 13.39 -21.72 -38.50
CA CYS A 349 14.10 -20.96 -39.56
C CYS A 349 13.66 -20.89 -41.04
N MET A 350 13.34 -19.63 -41.43
CA MET A 350 13.78 -18.81 -42.60
C MET A 350 13.67 -19.29 -44.05
N PHE A 351 13.09 -18.46 -44.93
CA PHE A 351 13.69 -17.66 -46.05
C PHE A 351 12.57 -16.73 -46.61
N GLN A 352 12.68 -15.38 -46.59
CA GLN A 352 13.13 -14.46 -47.68
C GLN A 352 12.30 -14.59 -48.99
N LYS A 353 11.82 -13.56 -49.73
CA LYS A 353 12.00 -12.08 -49.80
C LYS A 353 10.94 -11.49 -50.80
N PRO A 354 10.99 -10.23 -51.31
CA PRO A 354 9.91 -9.23 -51.25
C PRO A 354 9.20 -8.91 -52.60
N VAL A 355 8.07 -8.18 -52.56
CA VAL A 355 7.54 -7.43 -53.72
C VAL A 355 7.02 -6.04 -53.29
N ARG A 356 7.50 -5.01 -54.00
CA ARG A 356 7.06 -3.61 -53.98
C ARG A 356 5.78 -3.43 -54.81
N THR A 357 4.88 -2.55 -54.39
CA THR A 357 4.02 -1.70 -55.28
C THR A 357 3.33 -0.64 -54.41
N ASN A 358 3.86 0.59 -54.43
CA ASN A 358 3.29 1.81 -55.05
C ASN A 358 1.97 2.31 -54.43
N ILE A 359 2.15 3.30 -53.57
CA ILE A 359 1.22 4.36 -53.18
C ILE A 359 0.97 5.20 -54.45
N GLU A 360 -0.25 5.21 -54.99
CA GLU A 360 -0.85 6.32 -55.80
C GLU A 360 -2.22 5.99 -56.45
N ALA A 361 -2.75 4.75 -56.36
CA ALA A 361 -4.01 4.40 -57.06
C ALA A 361 -5.29 4.34 -56.19
N LEU A 362 -5.27 4.85 -54.95
CA LEU A 362 -6.43 4.83 -54.03
C LEU A 362 -6.96 6.24 -53.67
N ALA A 363 -6.44 7.28 -54.33
CA ALA A 363 -6.80 8.67 -54.08
C ALA A 363 -7.96 9.20 -54.95
N ASP A 364 -8.42 8.45 -55.97
CA ASP A 364 -9.34 9.00 -57.00
C ASP A 364 -10.78 8.44 -57.00
N SER A 365 -11.24 7.73 -55.95
CA SER A 365 -12.64 7.21 -55.93
C SER A 365 -13.55 7.73 -54.81
N MET A 366 -13.17 8.79 -54.08
CA MET A 366 -13.99 9.37 -53.00
C MET A 366 -14.44 10.81 -53.22
N TYR A 367 -14.58 11.25 -54.47
CA TYR A 367 -15.24 12.51 -54.82
C TYR A 367 -16.35 12.28 -55.84
N GLU A 368 -17.55 11.93 -55.35
CA GLU A 368 -18.83 12.37 -55.93
C GLU A 368 -19.96 12.14 -54.89
N LYS A 369 -20.72 13.19 -54.62
CA LYS A 369 -21.78 13.36 -53.60
C LYS A 369 -23.07 12.56 -53.97
N PRO A 370 -24.23 12.75 -53.29
CA PRO A 370 -24.63 12.55 -51.90
C PRO A 370 -25.94 11.70 -51.78
N ALA A 371 -26.45 11.50 -50.56
CA ALA A 371 -27.82 11.05 -50.23
C ALA A 371 -28.19 9.57 -50.41
N LEU A 372 -28.18 8.82 -49.30
CA LEU A 372 -29.21 7.84 -48.90
C LEU A 372 -28.73 7.09 -47.64
N LEU A 373 -29.08 7.59 -46.45
CA LEU A 373 -29.48 6.77 -45.30
C LEU A 373 -30.11 7.68 -44.23
N TYR A 374 -31.13 8.43 -44.65
CA TYR A 374 -32.20 8.94 -43.78
C TYR A 374 -33.28 7.86 -43.79
N HIS A 375 -33.35 7.03 -42.75
CA HIS A 375 -34.54 6.27 -42.31
C HIS A 375 -34.11 5.19 -41.32
N LEU A 376 -33.87 5.58 -40.07
CA LEU A 376 -34.03 4.74 -38.87
C LEU A 376 -33.66 5.59 -37.65
N TRP A 377 -34.35 6.72 -37.46
CA TRP A 377 -34.58 7.32 -36.15
C TRP A 377 -35.66 8.41 -36.26
N CYS A 378 -36.70 8.25 -35.41
CA CYS A 378 -37.81 9.16 -35.12
C CYS A 378 -38.93 9.34 -36.16
N HIS A 379 -40.05 8.61 -35.98
CA HIS A 379 -41.38 9.13 -35.56
C HIS A 379 -42.46 8.05 -35.73
N ASP A 380 -43.20 7.67 -34.67
CA ASP A 380 -44.59 8.12 -34.48
C ASP A 380 -45.18 7.72 -33.10
N PRO A 381 -46.09 8.53 -32.50
CA PRO A 381 -46.74 8.30 -31.21
C PRO A 381 -48.18 7.76 -31.35
N MET A 382 -48.73 7.31 -30.21
CA MET A 382 -50.10 6.84 -29.96
C MET A 382 -50.46 5.41 -30.42
N ILE A 383 -50.72 4.52 -29.45
CA ILE A 383 -52.06 3.99 -29.10
C ILE A 383 -51.94 2.86 -28.04
N LYS A 384 -52.63 3.09 -26.92
CA LYS A 384 -53.26 2.18 -25.94
C LYS A 384 -52.44 1.25 -25.02
N ARG A 385 -52.71 1.51 -23.72
CA ARG A 385 -52.83 0.57 -22.60
C ARG A 385 -53.28 -0.83 -23.04
N GLU A 386 -52.56 -1.85 -22.61
CA GLU A 386 -53.08 -2.99 -21.85
C GLU A 386 -51.91 -3.76 -21.21
N GLY A 387 -52.09 -4.14 -19.94
CA GLY A 387 -51.00 -4.47 -19.03
C GLY A 387 -50.45 -5.88 -19.18
N TYR A 388 -49.18 -6.02 -18.80
CA TYR A 388 -48.65 -7.25 -18.23
C TYR A 388 -47.74 -6.90 -17.05
N LYS A 389 -47.84 -7.76 -16.04
CA LYS A 389 -47.54 -7.58 -14.63
C LYS A 389 -46.06 -7.30 -14.32
N GLU A 390 -45.86 -6.58 -13.22
CA GLU A 390 -44.62 -6.57 -12.45
C GLU A 390 -44.16 -8.01 -12.18
N GLU A 391 -42.99 -8.37 -12.68
CA GLU A 391 -42.13 -9.36 -12.03
C GLU A 391 -40.94 -8.63 -11.43
N GLU A 392 -40.94 -8.59 -10.10
CA GLU A 392 -39.83 -8.13 -9.27
C GLU A 392 -38.57 -8.95 -9.56
N GLY A 393 -37.53 -8.33 -10.13
CA GLY A 393 -36.26 -9.04 -10.30
C GLY A 393 -35.27 -8.49 -11.33
N MET A 394 -35.07 -7.17 -11.45
CA MET A 394 -33.91 -6.65 -12.18
C MET A 394 -33.17 -5.58 -11.36
N GLY A 395 -31.95 -5.94 -10.96
CA GLY A 395 -31.06 -5.12 -10.16
C GLY A 395 -30.65 -3.82 -10.86
N LYS A 396 -30.61 -2.76 -10.06
CA LYS A 396 -30.21 -1.39 -10.40
C LYS A 396 -28.71 -1.35 -10.79
N TYR A 397 -28.42 -1.14 -12.08
CA TYR A 397 -27.05 -0.95 -12.58
C TYR A 397 -26.62 0.52 -12.45
N GLY A 398 -25.50 0.77 -11.77
CA GLY A 398 -24.92 2.11 -11.61
C GLY A 398 -23.92 2.43 -12.72
N ILE A 399 -23.89 3.70 -13.14
CA ILE A 399 -22.90 4.22 -14.10
C ILE A 399 -21.50 3.98 -13.53
N GLY A 400 -20.74 3.17 -14.27
CA GLY A 400 -19.46 2.59 -13.87
C GLY A 400 -19.23 1.21 -14.49
N CYS A 401 -20.29 0.51 -14.91
CA CYS A 401 -20.18 -0.74 -15.65
C CYS A 401 -20.31 -0.50 -17.17
N VAL A 402 -19.18 -0.40 -17.87
CA VAL A 402 -19.12 -0.85 -19.26
C VAL A 402 -19.03 -2.38 -19.21
N LEU A 403 -19.97 -3.05 -19.88
CA LEU A 403 -20.20 -4.49 -19.86
C LEU A 403 -18.90 -5.29 -20.09
N SER A 404 -18.55 -6.14 -19.12
CA SER A 404 -17.66 -7.28 -19.31
C SER A 404 -18.48 -8.57 -19.27
N PHE A 405 -18.60 -9.26 -20.41
CA PHE A 405 -19.07 -10.65 -20.42
C PHE A 405 -17.92 -11.57 -19.97
N PRO A 406 -18.10 -12.46 -18.98
CA PRO A 406 -17.11 -13.48 -18.67
C PRO A 406 -17.10 -14.58 -19.74
N SER A 407 -15.92 -15.04 -20.12
CA SER A 407 -15.75 -16.13 -21.06
C SER A 407 -16.23 -17.46 -20.47
N GLN A 408 -17.33 -18.00 -20.98
CA GLN A 408 -17.47 -19.42 -21.35
C GLN A 408 -18.74 -19.66 -22.18
N ASN A 409 -18.54 -20.24 -23.38
CA ASN A 409 -19.50 -20.87 -24.30
C ASN A 409 -20.73 -20.06 -24.78
N SER A 410 -20.56 -19.53 -25.99
CA SER A 410 -21.53 -19.51 -27.11
C SER A 410 -23.00 -19.84 -26.79
N LEU A 411 -23.84 -18.81 -26.83
CA LEU A 411 -25.22 -18.93 -27.33
C LEU A 411 -25.27 -18.25 -28.69
N THR A 412 -25.40 -19.09 -29.71
CA THR A 412 -25.64 -18.77 -31.11
C THR A 412 -26.99 -18.06 -31.24
N LEU A 413 -27.01 -16.89 -31.88
CA LEU A 413 -28.18 -16.43 -32.62
C LEU A 413 -27.79 -16.29 -34.10
N HIS A 414 -28.41 -17.17 -34.89
CA HIS A 414 -28.45 -17.14 -36.34
C HIS A 414 -29.12 -15.84 -36.82
N HIS A 415 -28.43 -15.03 -37.64
CA HIS A 415 -28.91 -14.67 -38.99
C HIS A 415 -27.93 -13.77 -39.76
N ASN A 416 -27.77 -14.11 -41.04
CA ASN A 416 -27.33 -13.34 -42.21
C ASN A 416 -25.86 -12.90 -42.34
N GLN A 417 -25.15 -13.72 -43.10
CA GLN A 417 -23.97 -13.42 -43.89
C GLN A 417 -24.28 -12.30 -44.91
N GLN A 418 -23.38 -11.30 -44.97
CA GLN A 418 -22.94 -10.48 -46.14
C GLN A 418 -22.68 -9.01 -45.71
N ALA A 419 -21.47 -8.75 -45.18
CA ALA A 419 -20.88 -7.40 -45.11
C ALA A 419 -19.34 -7.52 -45.01
N PRO A 420 -18.55 -6.65 -45.68
CA PRO A 420 -17.08 -6.66 -45.61
C PRO A 420 -16.60 -6.22 -44.22
N PRO A 421 -15.32 -6.44 -43.82
CA PRO A 421 -14.91 -6.32 -42.43
C PRO A 421 -14.94 -4.87 -41.97
N SER A 422 -16.02 -4.47 -41.30
CA SER A 422 -16.10 -3.26 -40.51
C SER A 422 -15.19 -3.41 -39.29
N LEU A 423 -14.24 -2.48 -39.11
CA LEU A 423 -13.38 -2.41 -37.93
C LEU A 423 -14.24 -2.29 -36.65
N SER A 424 -14.40 -3.38 -35.92
CA SER A 424 -14.99 -3.40 -34.59
C SER A 424 -13.94 -2.95 -33.56
N PHE A 425 -14.09 -1.75 -33.00
CA PHE A 425 -13.25 -1.27 -31.89
C PHE A 425 -13.69 -1.92 -30.57
N THR A 426 -13.01 -2.98 -30.13
CA THR A 426 -13.21 -3.56 -28.80
C THR A 426 -12.34 -2.83 -27.77
N MET A 427 -12.96 -1.97 -26.95
CA MET A 427 -12.31 -1.23 -25.86
C MET A 427 -12.29 -2.10 -24.59
N VAL A 428 -11.09 -2.53 -24.13
CA VAL A 428 -10.94 -3.28 -22.87
C VAL A 428 -10.60 -2.29 -21.74
N LEU A 429 -11.59 -1.96 -20.91
CA LEU A 429 -11.39 -1.20 -19.67
C LEU A 429 -11.17 -2.17 -18.50
N SER A 430 -10.07 -2.04 -17.76
CA SER A 430 -9.82 -2.88 -16.58
C SER A 430 -10.68 -2.45 -15.40
N SER A 431 -11.31 -3.42 -14.75
CA SER A 431 -12.10 -3.25 -13.52
C SER A 431 -11.25 -2.57 -12.43
N LEU A 432 -11.66 -1.37 -12.02
CA LEU A 432 -11.00 -0.41 -11.11
C LEU A 432 -9.83 0.36 -11.74
N LEU A 433 -10.09 1.60 -12.19
CA LEU A 433 -9.11 2.62 -12.55
C LEU A 433 -8.35 3.16 -11.30
N SER A 434 -7.97 2.31 -10.35
CA SER A 434 -7.11 2.64 -9.21
C SER A 434 -5.61 2.63 -9.58
N LYS A 435 -5.30 2.54 -10.88
CA LYS A 435 -3.97 2.75 -11.46
C LYS A 435 -4.07 3.57 -12.73
N PRO A 436 -3.10 4.47 -13.00
CA PRO A 436 -3.02 5.17 -14.28
C PRO A 436 -2.87 4.16 -15.42
N CYS A 437 -3.91 4.01 -16.23
CA CYS A 437 -3.94 3.13 -17.38
C CYS A 437 -3.59 3.91 -18.65
N ILE A 438 -2.66 3.36 -19.43
CA ILE A 438 -2.47 3.62 -20.86
C ILE A 438 -2.92 2.35 -21.57
N SER A 439 -3.95 2.41 -22.42
CA SER A 439 -4.19 1.31 -23.36
C SER A 439 -3.32 1.52 -24.60
N LEU A 440 -2.18 0.84 -24.63
CA LEU A 440 -1.49 0.52 -25.88
C LEU A 440 -0.86 -0.86 -25.71
N LEU A 441 -1.42 -1.83 -26.44
CA LEU A 441 -0.92 -3.19 -26.58
C LEU A 441 0.50 -3.15 -27.17
N THR A 442 1.52 -3.09 -26.31
CA THR A 442 2.88 -3.47 -26.69
C THR A 442 3.24 -4.74 -25.93
N SER A 443 3.26 -5.87 -26.64
CA SER A 443 3.63 -7.20 -26.15
C SER A 443 5.14 -7.38 -25.91
N LYS A 444 5.92 -6.29 -25.78
CA LYS A 444 7.34 -6.35 -25.43
C LYS A 444 7.57 -5.71 -24.06
N PRO A 445 8.15 -6.44 -23.08
CA PRO A 445 8.59 -5.83 -21.83
C PRO A 445 9.65 -4.77 -22.13
N PHE A 446 9.54 -3.61 -21.49
CA PHE A 446 10.63 -2.64 -21.43
C PHE A 446 11.90 -3.35 -20.93
N PRO A 447 13.10 -3.00 -21.42
CA PRO A 447 14.33 -3.53 -20.85
C PRO A 447 14.36 -3.19 -19.36
N ASP A 448 14.45 -4.22 -18.52
CA ASP A 448 14.56 -4.13 -17.06
C ASP A 448 15.85 -3.39 -16.68
N ASN A 449 15.81 -2.06 -16.71
CA ASN A 449 16.84 -1.26 -16.05
C ASN A 449 16.40 -1.06 -14.60
N LYS A 450 16.93 -1.89 -13.70
CA LYS A 450 16.47 -2.14 -12.32
C LYS A 450 16.50 -0.94 -11.35
N ASN A 451 16.83 0.27 -11.81
CA ASN A 451 17.07 1.43 -10.95
C ASN A 451 16.04 2.57 -11.06
N ASN A 452 15.09 2.56 -12.00
CA ASN A 452 14.14 3.67 -12.17
C ASN A 452 12.68 3.18 -12.13
N LYS A 453 12.14 2.93 -10.93
CA LYS A 453 10.68 2.92 -10.75
C LYS A 453 10.23 4.35 -10.44
N LEU A 454 9.65 4.99 -11.44
CA LEU A 454 8.99 6.30 -11.30
C LEU A 454 7.92 6.21 -10.19
N SER A 455 7.93 7.17 -9.26
CA SER A 455 6.86 7.31 -8.25
C SER A 455 5.49 7.43 -8.94
N PRO A 456 4.33 7.14 -8.30
CA PRO A 456 3.01 7.32 -8.94
C PRO A 456 2.83 8.72 -9.55
N THR A 457 3.38 9.72 -8.87
CA THR A 457 3.48 11.10 -9.32
C THR A 457 4.29 11.25 -10.60
N SER A 458 5.50 10.69 -10.61
CA SER A 458 6.37 10.67 -11.78
C SER A 458 5.80 9.80 -12.90
N PHE A 459 4.97 8.79 -12.57
CA PHE A 459 4.28 7.93 -13.52
C PHE A 459 3.10 8.65 -14.18
N THR A 460 2.31 9.44 -13.44
CA THR A 460 1.24 10.28 -14.00
C THR A 460 1.81 11.35 -14.95
N LEU A 461 2.91 12.00 -14.54
CA LEU A 461 3.63 12.94 -15.40
C LEU A 461 4.25 12.23 -16.63
N TYR A 462 4.91 11.09 -16.43
CA TYR A 462 5.53 10.33 -17.52
C TYR A 462 4.50 9.75 -18.50
N SER A 463 3.36 9.28 -17.99
CA SER A 463 2.22 8.77 -18.76
C SER A 463 1.66 9.85 -19.68
N SER A 464 1.39 11.04 -19.12
CA SER A 464 0.87 12.17 -19.89
C SER A 464 1.87 12.67 -20.95
N LEU A 465 3.17 12.72 -20.64
CA LEU A 465 4.19 13.07 -21.63
C LEU A 465 4.27 12.05 -22.77
N LYS A 466 4.12 10.76 -22.44
CA LYS A 466 4.09 9.67 -23.44
C LYS A 466 2.88 9.77 -24.36
N THR A 467 1.70 10.11 -23.83
CA THR A 467 0.50 10.31 -24.67
C THR A 467 0.63 11.49 -25.62
N ASN A 468 1.33 12.56 -25.23
CA ASN A 468 1.62 13.69 -26.11
C ASN A 468 2.52 13.26 -27.27
N GLY A 469 3.58 12.50 -26.97
CA GLY A 469 4.44 11.91 -28.01
C GLY A 469 3.66 11.02 -28.98
N ILE A 470 2.72 10.21 -28.49
CA ILE A 470 1.88 9.35 -29.34
C ILE A 470 0.95 10.19 -30.23
N ALA A 471 0.31 11.24 -29.68
CA ALA A 471 -0.55 12.12 -30.45
C ALA A 471 0.24 12.82 -31.58
N LEU A 472 1.45 13.29 -31.28
CA LEU A 472 2.31 14.01 -32.24
C LEU A 472 3.05 13.09 -33.20
N HIS A 473 3.13 11.78 -32.94
CA HIS A 473 3.75 10.81 -33.84
C HIS A 473 2.96 10.65 -35.16
N LYS A 474 1.70 11.10 -35.24
CA LYS A 474 0.84 11.00 -36.43
C LYS A 474 0.61 9.57 -36.93
N SER A 475 0.58 8.59 -36.02
CA SER A 475 0.28 7.18 -36.35
C SER A 475 -1.21 6.89 -36.61
N GLY A 476 -2.08 7.89 -36.53
CA GLY A 476 -3.54 7.71 -36.55
C GLY A 476 -4.12 7.18 -35.24
N LEU A 477 -3.29 6.99 -34.21
CA LEU A 477 -3.75 6.55 -32.89
C LEU A 477 -4.41 7.70 -32.12
N ILE A 478 -5.45 7.36 -31.36
CA ILE A 478 -6.13 8.25 -30.42
C ILE A 478 -5.65 7.92 -29.00
N PRO A 479 -4.63 8.63 -28.48
CA PRO A 479 -4.15 8.35 -27.13
C PRO A 479 -5.09 8.90 -26.08
N PHE A 480 -5.22 8.15 -24.99
CA PHE A 480 -5.81 8.65 -23.75
C PHE A 480 -4.93 8.31 -22.54
N ALA A 481 -5.08 9.11 -21.48
CA ALA A 481 -4.52 8.84 -20.16
C ALA A 481 -5.60 9.02 -19.09
N ALA A 482 -5.56 8.21 -18.02
CA ALA A 482 -6.55 8.27 -16.96
C ALA A 482 -5.93 8.39 -15.56
N THR A 483 -6.54 9.18 -14.67
CA THR A 483 -6.19 9.27 -13.24
C THR A 483 -7.34 9.89 -12.41
N PHE A 484 -7.11 10.25 -11.15
CA PHE A 484 -8.06 11.02 -10.35
C PHE A 484 -7.93 12.51 -10.66
N LEU A 485 -9.04 13.26 -10.69
CA LEU A 485 -9.04 14.68 -11.05
C LEU A 485 -8.14 15.50 -10.13
N VAL A 486 -8.07 15.19 -8.85
CA VAL A 486 -7.18 15.84 -7.88
C VAL A 486 -5.70 15.69 -8.26
N PHE A 487 -5.33 14.60 -8.94
CA PHE A 487 -3.97 14.35 -9.41
C PHE A 487 -3.68 14.95 -10.78
N SER A 488 -4.65 15.66 -11.39
CA SER A 488 -4.40 16.47 -12.58
C SER A 488 -3.32 17.53 -12.32
N ASP A 489 -3.18 18.01 -11.09
CA ASP A 489 -2.14 18.96 -10.69
C ASP A 489 -0.72 18.44 -10.95
N TYR A 490 -0.50 17.12 -10.83
CA TYR A 490 0.78 16.50 -11.13
C TYR A 490 1.10 16.39 -12.63
N MET A 491 0.09 16.47 -13.47
CA MET A 491 0.22 16.43 -14.94
C MET A 491 -0.13 17.75 -15.61
N LYS A 492 -0.40 18.81 -14.83
CA LYS A 492 -0.84 20.11 -15.33
C LYS A 492 0.12 20.68 -16.38
N ASN A 493 1.43 20.57 -16.15
CA ASN A 493 2.44 21.01 -17.12
C ASN A 493 2.43 20.19 -18.42
N SER A 494 2.11 18.90 -18.33
CA SER A 494 2.01 18.01 -19.49
C SER A 494 0.72 18.26 -20.29
N ILE A 495 -0.41 18.47 -19.60
CA ILE A 495 -1.68 18.89 -20.20
C ILE A 495 -1.49 20.25 -20.90
N LEU A 496 -0.81 21.19 -20.24
CA LEU A 496 -0.49 22.50 -20.83
C LEU A 496 0.38 22.33 -22.09
N LEU A 497 1.38 21.44 -22.04
CA LEU A 497 2.19 21.13 -23.22
C LEU A 497 1.34 20.53 -24.35
N SER A 498 0.33 19.70 -24.04
CA SER A 498 -0.61 19.19 -25.05
C SER A 498 -1.39 20.30 -25.72
N ALA A 499 -1.87 21.26 -24.93
CA ALA A 499 -2.62 22.41 -25.44
C ALA A 499 -1.73 23.29 -26.33
N LEU A 500 -0.51 23.56 -25.89
CA LEU A 500 0.49 24.33 -26.64
C LEU A 500 0.95 23.64 -27.92
N SER A 501 1.07 22.32 -27.90
CA SER A 501 1.53 21.52 -29.05
C SER A 501 0.41 21.03 -29.96
N HIS A 502 -0.85 21.42 -29.68
CA HIS A 502 -2.02 20.97 -30.43
C HIS A 502 -2.16 19.43 -30.43
N ALA A 503 -1.69 18.79 -29.37
CA ALA A 503 -1.80 17.35 -29.21
C ALA A 503 -3.20 17.00 -28.72
N GLY A 504 -4.03 16.45 -29.61
CA GLY A 504 -5.35 15.92 -29.27
C GLY A 504 -5.27 14.66 -28.41
N VAL A 505 -4.95 14.81 -27.12
CA VAL A 505 -4.95 13.75 -26.12
C VAL A 505 -6.26 13.79 -25.34
N ILE A 506 -6.85 12.63 -25.07
CA ILE A 506 -8.02 12.52 -24.17
C ILE A 506 -7.55 12.19 -22.75
N TYR A 507 -7.92 13.01 -21.79
CA TYR A 507 -7.59 12.84 -20.39
C TYR A 507 -8.84 12.49 -19.59
N ILE A 508 -8.89 11.27 -19.06
CA ILE A 508 -10.03 10.75 -18.29
C ILE A 508 -9.74 10.96 -16.80
N MET A 509 -10.44 11.89 -16.17
CA MET A 509 -10.22 12.31 -14.79
C MET A 509 -11.37 11.86 -13.91
N THR A 510 -11.24 10.73 -13.23
CA THR A 510 -12.29 10.21 -12.33
C THR A 510 -12.25 10.88 -10.96
N HIS A 511 -13.23 10.65 -10.09
CA HIS A 511 -13.28 11.22 -8.73
C HIS A 511 -13.26 12.75 -8.77
N ASP A 512 -14.25 13.33 -9.44
CA ASP A 512 -14.31 14.74 -9.83
C ASP A 512 -14.66 15.75 -8.73
N SER A 513 -15.05 15.29 -7.53
CA SER A 513 -15.71 16.11 -6.52
C SER A 513 -15.42 15.61 -5.10
N ILE A 514 -16.14 16.11 -4.10
CA ILE A 514 -16.13 15.59 -2.71
C ILE A 514 -16.77 14.20 -2.57
N GLY A 515 -17.44 13.70 -3.62
CA GLY A 515 -18.09 12.38 -3.65
C GLY A 515 -17.25 11.14 -3.31
N PRO A 516 -15.90 11.14 -3.39
CA PRO A 516 -15.05 10.06 -2.91
C PRO A 516 -15.18 9.74 -1.42
N GLY A 517 -15.63 10.70 -0.59
CA GLY A 517 -15.94 10.47 0.82
C GLY A 517 -14.71 10.11 1.65
N GLU A 518 -14.57 8.84 2.01
CA GLU A 518 -13.62 8.30 2.99
C GLU A 518 -12.13 8.54 2.65
N ASP A 519 -11.80 8.83 1.39
CA ASP A 519 -10.42 9.12 0.95
C ASP A 519 -9.90 10.48 1.46
N GLY A 520 -10.80 11.33 1.98
CA GLY A 520 -10.46 12.58 2.66
C GLY A 520 -10.12 13.76 1.74
N PRO A 521 -9.85 14.95 2.32
CA PRO A 521 -9.75 16.21 1.57
C PRO A 521 -8.62 16.25 0.56
N THR A 522 -7.55 15.45 0.74
CA THR A 522 -6.43 15.37 -0.21
C THR A 522 -6.76 14.62 -1.49
N HIS A 523 -7.89 13.90 -1.53
CA HIS A 523 -8.38 13.17 -2.71
C HIS A 523 -9.66 13.78 -3.32
N GLN A 524 -10.14 14.87 -2.74
CA GLN A 524 -11.39 15.53 -3.11
C GLN A 524 -11.05 16.80 -3.88
N PRO A 525 -11.26 16.84 -5.21
CA PRO A 525 -11.00 18.05 -5.98
C PRO A 525 -11.92 19.20 -5.54
N VAL A 526 -11.36 20.41 -5.50
CA VAL A 526 -12.09 21.64 -5.23
C VAL A 526 -11.81 22.65 -6.34
N GLU A 527 -10.53 22.97 -6.57
CA GLU A 527 -10.08 24.00 -7.50
C GLU A 527 -9.69 23.48 -8.88
N GLN A 528 -9.54 22.17 -9.05
CA GLN A 528 -8.93 21.56 -10.25
C GLN A 528 -9.73 21.86 -11.52
N LEU A 529 -11.07 21.80 -11.47
CA LEU A 529 -11.91 22.14 -12.63
C LEU A 529 -11.69 23.59 -13.08
N ALA A 530 -11.67 24.54 -12.15
CA ALA A 530 -11.42 25.94 -12.46
C ALA A 530 -10.01 26.15 -13.04
N GLY A 531 -9.01 25.51 -12.44
CA GLY A 531 -7.63 25.58 -12.90
C GLY A 531 -7.40 24.98 -14.29
N LEU A 532 -8.14 23.93 -14.64
CA LEU A 532 -8.07 23.30 -15.97
C LEU A 532 -8.85 24.11 -17.01
N ARG A 533 -10.06 24.60 -16.69
CA ARG A 533 -10.85 25.47 -17.59
C ARG A 533 -10.13 26.78 -17.93
N ALA A 534 -9.26 27.25 -17.04
CA ALA A 534 -8.43 28.44 -17.29
C ALA A 534 -7.28 28.19 -18.29
N VAL A 535 -6.97 26.94 -18.64
CA VAL A 535 -5.91 26.63 -19.62
C VAL A 535 -6.43 26.91 -21.03
N PRO A 536 -5.77 27.80 -21.80
CA PRO A 536 -6.17 28.06 -23.18
C PRO A 536 -6.10 26.80 -24.03
N ARG A 537 -7.04 26.65 -24.99
CA ARG A 537 -7.10 25.50 -25.91
C ARG A 537 -7.18 24.13 -25.22
N LEU A 538 -7.81 24.07 -24.05
CA LEU A 538 -8.16 22.83 -23.36
C LEU A 538 -9.68 22.80 -23.17
N LEU A 539 -10.34 21.76 -23.68
CA LEU A 539 -11.76 21.55 -23.40
C LEU A 539 -11.91 20.64 -22.17
N VAL A 540 -12.75 21.05 -21.22
CA VAL A 540 -12.97 20.32 -19.98
C VAL A 540 -14.44 19.92 -19.88
N PHE A 541 -14.74 18.67 -20.21
CA PHE A 541 -16.08 18.12 -20.04
C PHE A 541 -16.27 17.61 -18.62
N ARG A 542 -17.40 17.91 -18.01
CA ARG A 542 -17.87 17.31 -16.75
C ARG A 542 -19.31 16.81 -16.96
N PRO A 543 -19.49 15.64 -17.60
CA PRO A 543 -20.81 15.12 -17.97
C PRO A 543 -21.64 14.71 -16.74
N ALA A 544 -22.96 14.86 -16.87
CA ALA A 544 -23.90 14.55 -15.80
C ALA A 544 -24.36 13.10 -15.74
N ASP A 545 -24.43 12.43 -16.88
CA ASP A 545 -24.99 11.10 -17.02
C ASP A 545 -24.34 10.31 -18.18
N GLY A 546 -24.93 9.17 -18.54
CA GLY A 546 -24.47 8.34 -19.64
C GLY A 546 -24.54 9.04 -21.01
N ASN A 547 -25.63 9.75 -21.29
CA ASN A 547 -25.83 10.47 -22.55
C ASN A 547 -24.76 11.55 -22.75
N GLU A 548 -24.52 12.39 -21.73
CA GLU A 548 -23.52 13.44 -21.82
C GLU A 548 -22.10 12.87 -21.87
N THR A 549 -21.86 11.75 -21.18
CA THR A 549 -20.56 11.06 -21.27
C THR A 549 -20.30 10.56 -22.70
N ALA A 550 -21.31 9.96 -23.35
CA ALA A 550 -21.20 9.53 -24.74
C ALA A 550 -20.95 10.72 -25.68
N GLY A 551 -21.66 11.83 -25.47
CA GLY A 551 -21.46 13.07 -26.22
C GLY A 551 -20.07 13.66 -26.05
N ALA A 552 -19.53 13.68 -24.82
CA ALA A 552 -18.18 14.17 -24.54
C ALA A 552 -17.10 13.34 -25.27
N TYR A 553 -17.25 12.02 -25.32
CA TYR A 553 -16.35 11.16 -26.11
C TYR A 553 -16.48 11.42 -27.60
N ARG A 554 -17.70 11.59 -28.12
CA ARG A 554 -17.95 11.93 -29.52
C ARG A 554 -17.19 13.19 -29.92
N VAL A 555 -17.42 14.29 -29.19
CA VAL A 555 -16.75 15.59 -29.43
C VAL A 555 -15.23 15.45 -29.31
N ALA A 556 -14.74 14.68 -28.34
CA ALA A 556 -13.30 14.47 -28.13
C ALA A 556 -12.62 13.61 -29.22
N ILE A 557 -13.37 12.80 -29.95
CA ILE A 557 -12.88 11.98 -31.06
C ILE A 557 -12.99 12.74 -32.38
N GLU A 558 -14.06 13.50 -32.59
CA GLU A 558 -14.30 14.26 -33.82
C GLU A 558 -13.30 15.42 -34.00
N ASP A 559 -13.00 16.17 -32.93
CA ASP A 559 -12.03 17.27 -32.98
C ASP A 559 -10.78 16.97 -32.13
N ARG A 560 -9.66 16.81 -32.83
CA ARG A 560 -8.35 16.34 -32.34
C ARG A 560 -7.27 17.43 -32.32
N ASP A 561 -7.58 18.68 -32.62
CA ASP A 561 -6.58 19.77 -32.66
C ASP A 561 -6.24 20.34 -31.26
N ALA A 562 -6.91 19.84 -30.23
CA ALA A 562 -6.67 20.25 -28.84
C ALA A 562 -6.93 19.10 -27.86
N PRO A 563 -6.23 19.08 -26.72
CA PRO A 563 -6.49 18.11 -25.66
C PRO A 563 -7.89 18.29 -25.07
N ARG A 564 -8.43 17.19 -24.56
CA ARG A 564 -9.76 17.10 -23.96
C ARG A 564 -9.66 16.47 -22.59
N ILE A 565 -10.35 17.02 -21.60
CA ILE A 565 -10.52 16.41 -20.28
C ILE A 565 -11.96 15.95 -20.15
N ILE A 566 -12.17 14.75 -19.62
CA ILE A 566 -13.49 14.24 -19.23
C ILE A 566 -13.44 13.92 -17.74
N ALA A 567 -14.07 14.76 -16.93
CA ALA A 567 -14.16 14.64 -15.48
C ALA A 567 -15.37 13.80 -15.07
N LEU A 568 -15.14 12.64 -14.45
CA LEU A 568 -16.16 11.62 -14.16
C LEU A 568 -16.37 11.45 -12.65
N SER A 569 -17.63 11.32 -12.25
CA SER A 569 -18.00 11.06 -10.85
C SER A 569 -17.56 9.66 -10.39
N ARG A 570 -17.32 9.51 -9.08
CA ARG A 570 -17.12 8.18 -8.45
C ARG A 570 -18.47 7.57 -8.06
N GLN A 571 -19.33 8.40 -7.51
CA GLN A 571 -20.67 8.04 -7.05
C GLN A 571 -21.57 7.66 -8.23
N LYS A 572 -22.53 6.77 -7.95
CA LYS A 572 -23.58 6.44 -8.90
C LYS A 572 -24.48 7.67 -9.08
N VAL A 573 -24.67 8.07 -10.33
CA VAL A 573 -25.64 9.09 -10.75
C VAL A 573 -26.75 8.42 -11.59
N ALA A 574 -27.79 9.18 -11.94
CA ALA A 574 -28.88 8.67 -12.78
C ALA A 574 -28.32 8.23 -14.14
N ALA A 575 -28.75 7.05 -14.63
CA ALA A 575 -28.24 6.47 -15.87
C ALA A 575 -28.36 7.43 -17.06
N ASN A 576 -29.55 8.01 -17.23
CA ASN A 576 -29.87 9.05 -18.17
C ASN A 576 -30.88 9.99 -17.50
N LEU A 577 -30.54 11.26 -17.40
CA LEU A 577 -31.42 12.31 -16.90
C LEU A 577 -32.37 12.75 -18.03
N GLU A 578 -33.62 13.07 -17.68
CA GLU A 578 -34.57 13.55 -18.69
C GLU A 578 -34.09 14.86 -19.32
N GLY A 579 -34.13 14.92 -20.66
CA GLY A 579 -33.70 16.09 -21.42
C GLY A 579 -32.21 16.13 -21.76
N THR A 580 -31.37 15.23 -21.25
CA THR A 580 -29.97 15.14 -21.68
C THR A 580 -29.84 14.49 -23.05
N SER A 581 -28.81 14.89 -23.81
CA SER A 581 -28.56 14.38 -25.16
C SER A 581 -27.07 14.34 -25.48
N ALA A 582 -26.62 13.22 -26.07
CA ALA A 582 -25.24 13.07 -26.53
C ALA A 582 -24.87 14.04 -27.68
N TYR A 583 -25.86 14.52 -28.44
CA TYR A 583 -25.62 15.47 -29.54
C TYR A 583 -25.47 16.89 -29.01
N GLU A 584 -26.32 17.29 -28.07
CA GLU A 584 -26.36 18.64 -27.53
C GLU A 584 -25.10 19.02 -26.72
N VAL A 585 -24.30 18.03 -26.29
CA VAL A 585 -22.99 18.26 -25.64
C VAL A 585 -22.06 19.12 -26.48
N GLU A 586 -22.15 19.07 -27.81
CA GLU A 586 -21.29 19.89 -28.70
C GLU A 586 -21.49 21.40 -28.51
N LYS A 587 -22.64 21.81 -27.97
CA LYS A 587 -22.94 23.22 -27.64
C LYS A 587 -22.25 23.68 -26.36
N GLY A 588 -21.66 22.77 -25.58
CA GLY A 588 -21.01 23.03 -24.30
C GLY A 588 -21.98 23.26 -23.14
N GLY A 589 -23.11 23.93 -23.37
CA GLY A 589 -24.21 24.02 -22.42
C GLY A 589 -25.56 24.11 -23.13
N TYR A 590 -26.57 23.44 -22.60
CA TYR A 590 -27.89 23.34 -23.21
C TYR A 590 -28.99 23.17 -22.16
N ILE A 591 -30.22 23.45 -22.56
CA ILE A 591 -31.38 23.39 -21.68
C ILE A 591 -31.83 21.94 -21.57
N ILE A 592 -31.88 21.40 -20.35
CA ILE A 592 -32.38 20.05 -20.08
C ILE A 592 -33.81 20.06 -19.54
N SER A 593 -34.27 21.18 -18.96
CA SER A 593 -35.66 21.32 -18.53
C SER A 593 -36.09 22.79 -18.50
N ASP A 594 -37.28 23.10 -19.01
CA ASP A 594 -37.81 24.47 -19.03
C ASP A 594 -39.34 24.51 -19.02
N ASN A 595 -39.91 25.44 -18.25
CA ASN A 595 -41.36 25.75 -18.24
C ASN A 595 -41.66 27.22 -18.59
N SER A 596 -40.66 28.01 -18.98
CA SER A 596 -40.82 29.43 -19.34
C SER A 596 -41.33 29.64 -20.77
N GLY A 597 -41.12 28.67 -21.66
CA GLY A 597 -41.51 28.74 -23.07
C GLY A 597 -40.84 29.91 -23.78
N LYS A 598 -41.66 30.78 -24.42
CA LYS A 598 -41.18 32.01 -25.08
C LYS A 598 -41.01 33.20 -24.12
N SER A 599 -41.46 33.07 -22.86
CA SER A 599 -41.33 34.14 -21.87
C SER A 599 -39.99 34.05 -21.13
N LEU A 600 -39.54 35.16 -20.54
CA LEU A 600 -38.32 35.17 -19.72
C LEU A 600 -38.49 34.26 -18.49
N PRO A 601 -37.53 33.37 -18.19
CA PRO A 601 -37.53 32.60 -16.96
C PRO A 601 -37.26 33.53 -15.76
N ASP A 602 -37.89 33.22 -14.63
CA ASP A 602 -37.65 33.93 -13.37
C ASP A 602 -36.30 33.51 -12.78
N ILE A 603 -35.93 32.22 -12.96
CA ILE A 603 -34.72 31.61 -12.40
C ILE A 603 -34.08 30.72 -13.47
N ILE A 604 -32.76 30.84 -13.62
CA ILE A 604 -31.94 29.92 -14.40
C ILE A 604 -31.01 29.19 -13.44
N LEU A 605 -31.16 27.88 -13.35
CA LEU A 605 -30.25 27.00 -12.61
C LEU A 605 -29.25 26.41 -13.60
N ILE A 606 -27.97 26.64 -13.35
CA ILE A 606 -26.88 26.13 -14.18
C ILE A 606 -26.06 25.16 -13.32
N SER A 607 -25.93 23.92 -13.79
CA SER A 607 -25.21 22.86 -13.08
C SER A 607 -24.34 22.04 -14.04
N THR A 608 -23.42 21.26 -13.49
CA THR A 608 -22.39 20.52 -14.24
C THR A 608 -22.01 19.26 -13.46
N GLY A 609 -21.57 18.20 -14.13
CA GLY A 609 -21.19 16.94 -13.47
C GLY A 609 -22.36 16.25 -12.79
N SER A 610 -22.15 15.70 -11.60
CA SER A 610 -23.21 14.98 -10.86
C SER A 610 -24.36 15.85 -10.32
N GLU A 611 -24.15 17.16 -10.29
CA GLU A 611 -25.02 18.13 -9.63
C GLU A 611 -26.39 18.35 -10.31
N PRO A 612 -26.57 18.28 -11.65
CA PRO A 612 -27.88 18.21 -12.29
C PRO A 612 -28.75 17.07 -11.76
N CYS A 613 -28.17 15.89 -11.50
CA CYS A 613 -28.91 14.76 -10.90
C CYS A 613 -29.32 15.04 -9.45
N LEU A 614 -28.53 15.78 -8.69
CA LEU A 614 -28.88 16.21 -7.32
C LEU A 614 -29.94 17.32 -7.32
N CYS A 615 -29.92 18.17 -8.34
CA CYS A 615 -30.80 19.33 -8.44
C CYS A 615 -32.11 19.05 -9.17
N GLU A 616 -32.39 17.85 -9.68
CA GLU A 616 -33.58 17.55 -10.49
C GLU A 616 -34.90 17.89 -9.78
N GLU A 617 -34.97 17.71 -8.46
CA GLU A 617 -36.16 18.03 -7.66
C GLU A 617 -36.33 19.54 -7.42
N SER A 618 -35.25 20.32 -7.48
CA SER A 618 -35.29 21.76 -7.16
C SER A 618 -36.16 22.57 -8.14
N PRO A 619 -36.02 22.43 -9.48
CA PRO A 619 -36.96 23.02 -10.42
C PRO A 619 -38.40 22.56 -10.19
N LYS A 620 -38.63 21.27 -9.87
CA LYS A 620 -39.99 20.76 -9.65
C LYS A 620 -40.65 21.47 -8.46
N MET A 621 -39.92 21.71 -7.38
CA MET A 621 -40.41 22.45 -6.21
C MET A 621 -40.72 23.91 -6.55
N LEU A 622 -39.77 24.62 -7.17
CA LEU A 622 -39.96 26.04 -7.52
C LEU A 622 -41.10 26.25 -8.53
N ARG A 623 -41.31 25.30 -9.45
CA ARG A 623 -42.44 25.34 -10.38
C ARG A 623 -43.79 25.15 -9.69
N LYS A 624 -43.86 24.34 -8.62
CA LYS A 624 -45.07 24.21 -7.80
C LYS A 624 -45.43 25.53 -7.10
N GLU A 625 -44.45 26.38 -6.82
CA GLU A 625 -44.65 27.74 -6.29
C GLU A 625 -45.01 28.76 -7.39
N GLY A 626 -45.25 28.31 -8.63
CA GLY A 626 -45.64 29.17 -9.75
C GLY A 626 -44.47 29.88 -10.44
N ARG A 627 -43.21 29.50 -10.16
CA ARG A 627 -42.03 30.10 -10.79
C ARG A 627 -41.71 29.48 -12.15
N LYS A 628 -41.19 30.29 -13.06
CA LYS A 628 -40.62 29.87 -14.34
C LYS A 628 -39.14 29.57 -14.16
N VAL A 629 -38.77 28.30 -14.18
CA VAL A 629 -37.43 27.81 -13.91
C VAL A 629 -36.86 27.06 -15.11
N ARG A 630 -35.71 27.52 -15.59
CA ARG A 630 -34.93 26.87 -16.63
C ARG A 630 -33.72 26.18 -16.00
N LEU A 631 -33.55 24.89 -16.26
CA LEU A 631 -32.39 24.10 -15.86
C LEU A 631 -31.48 23.90 -17.07
N VAL A 632 -30.23 24.31 -16.92
CA VAL A 632 -29.18 24.23 -17.95
C VAL A 632 -28.11 23.27 -17.45
N SER A 633 -27.80 22.27 -18.27
CA SER A 633 -26.57 21.48 -18.10
C SER A 633 -25.44 22.21 -18.79
N LEU A 634 -24.42 22.58 -18.04
CA LEU A 634 -23.17 23.15 -18.54
C LEU A 634 -22.09 22.08 -18.47
N VAL A 635 -21.94 21.34 -19.56
CA VAL A 635 -20.99 20.23 -19.67
C VAL A 635 -19.55 20.76 -19.76
N PHE A 636 -19.38 21.96 -20.30
CA PHE A 636 -18.09 22.63 -20.52
C PHE A 636 -17.49 23.29 -19.27
#